data_AF-A0A955KYS8-F1
#
_entry.id   AF-A0A955KYS8-F1
#
_cell.length_a   1.000
_cell.length_b   1.000
_cell.length_c   1.000
_cell.angle_alpha   90.00
_cell.angle_beta   90.00
_cell.angle_gamma   90.00
#
_symmetry.space_group_name_H-M   'P 1'
#
loop_
_entity.id
_entity.type
_entity.pdbx_description
1 polymer ?
#
loop_
_entity_poly.entity_id
_entity_poly.type
_entity_poly.pdbx_seq_one_letter_code
_entity_poly.pdbx_strand_id
1 'polypeptide(L)'
;MLDAYIRGSQFLKYGIGKYSPIKIREFFALHDVESHMEDDGRVFPMSNKSSDIVGVFERAIANHDHLNLSTKMSLTSLKQQGEQFELIFGNDEKIIADIVVLTTGGNAYAHTGSSGDGYEFARSLGHTITPLSPSLNSFETLPLFEDFSLLQ
;
A
#
# COMPACT_ATOMS: atom_id res chain seq x y z
N MET A 1 -8.57 -3.21 -18.96
CA MET A 1 -7.72 -2.93 -17.78
C MET A 1 -8.55 -2.35 -16.64
N LEU A 2 -9.19 -1.19 -16.81
CA LEU A 2 -10.00 -0.59 -15.73
C LEU A 2 -11.19 -1.46 -15.32
N ASP A 3 -11.72 -2.28 -16.23
CA ASP A 3 -12.83 -3.21 -15.94
C ASP A 3 -12.45 -4.33 -14.96
N ALA A 4 -11.15 -4.58 -14.75
CA ALA A 4 -10.67 -5.50 -13.72
C ALA A 4 -10.87 -4.94 -12.29
N TYR A 5 -11.10 -3.62 -12.15
CA TYR A 5 -11.33 -2.95 -10.88
C TYR A 5 -12.83 -2.74 -10.65
N ILE A 6 -13.52 -3.79 -10.21
CA ILE A 6 -14.98 -3.80 -9.95
C ILE A 6 -15.41 -2.63 -9.05
N ARG A 7 -14.56 -2.26 -8.08
CA ARG A 7 -14.74 -1.07 -7.23
C ARG A 7 -13.71 -0.01 -7.59
N GLY A 8 -14.17 1.22 -7.83
CA GLY A 8 -13.29 2.38 -8.01
C GLY A 8 -12.69 2.57 -9.41
N SER A 9 -13.11 1.81 -10.44
CA SER A 9 -12.60 1.97 -11.82
C SER A 9 -12.70 3.40 -12.35
N GLN A 10 -13.81 4.10 -12.09
CA GLN A 10 -13.98 5.50 -12.51
C GLN A 10 -13.02 6.44 -11.78
N PHE A 11 -12.80 6.21 -10.48
CA PHE A 11 -11.85 6.99 -9.67
C PHE A 11 -10.42 6.79 -10.16
N LEU A 12 -10.03 5.54 -10.46
CA LEU A 12 -8.68 5.19 -10.90
C LEU A 12 -8.35 5.66 -12.32
N LYS A 13 -9.35 5.99 -13.14
CA LYS A 13 -9.19 6.36 -14.56
C LYS A 13 -8.15 7.47 -14.75
N TYR A 14 -8.17 8.49 -13.89
CA TYR A 14 -7.20 9.59 -13.97
C TYR A 14 -5.79 9.14 -13.59
N GLY A 15 -5.66 8.46 -12.44
CA GLY A 15 -4.36 8.00 -11.93
C GLY A 15 -3.66 7.05 -12.90
N ILE A 16 -4.37 5.99 -13.32
CA ILE A 16 -3.84 5.01 -14.29
C ILE A 16 -3.60 5.64 -15.66
N GLY A 17 -4.43 6.61 -16.07
CA GLY A 17 -4.22 7.35 -17.31
C GLY A 17 -2.95 8.22 -17.31
N LYS A 18 -2.60 8.79 -16.15
CA LYS A 18 -1.37 9.59 -15.99
C LYS A 18 -0.14 8.71 -15.84
N TYR A 19 -0.24 7.65 -15.03
CA TYR A 19 0.84 6.71 -14.74
C TYR A 19 0.35 5.27 -14.92
N SER A 20 0.54 4.74 -16.13
CA SER A 20 0.04 3.41 -16.52
C SER A 20 1.00 2.29 -16.09
N PRO A 21 0.57 1.02 -16.10
CA PRO A 21 1.46 -0.11 -15.84
C PRO A 21 2.68 -0.17 -16.78
N ILE A 22 2.55 0.31 -18.02
CA ILE A 22 3.67 0.41 -18.97
C ILE A 22 4.70 1.41 -18.45
N LYS A 23 4.26 2.60 -18.00
CA LYS A 23 5.16 3.60 -17.40
C LYS A 23 5.84 3.12 -16.13
N ILE A 24 5.13 2.33 -15.31
CA ILE A 24 5.73 1.68 -14.13
C ILE A 24 6.87 0.74 -14.56
N ARG A 25 6.66 -0.09 -15.59
CA ARG A 25 7.70 -0.98 -16.11
C ARG A 25 8.90 -0.21 -16.68
N GLU A 26 8.64 0.83 -17.46
CA GLU A 26 9.68 1.72 -18.00
C GLU A 26 10.49 2.38 -16.88
N PHE A 27 9.82 2.83 -15.81
CA PHE A 27 10.48 3.39 -14.63
C PHE A 27 11.43 2.40 -13.97
N PHE A 28 11.02 1.14 -13.77
CA PHE A 28 11.90 0.14 -13.18
C PHE A 28 13.05 -0.26 -14.11
N ALA A 29 12.80 -0.36 -15.41
CA ALA A 29 13.85 -0.62 -16.41
C ALA A 29 14.90 0.51 -16.43
N LEU A 30 14.48 1.77 -16.30
CA LEU A 30 15.38 2.93 -16.16
C LEU A 30 16.27 2.87 -14.89
N HIS A 31 15.92 2.04 -13.91
CA HIS A 31 16.68 1.82 -12.68
C HIS A 31 17.29 0.41 -12.63
N ASP A 32 17.56 -0.17 -13.80
CA ASP A 32 18.22 -1.47 -14.00
C ASP A 32 17.44 -2.66 -13.44
N VAL A 33 16.11 -2.54 -13.32
CA VAL A 33 15.22 -3.63 -12.92
C VAL A 33 14.31 -4.01 -14.09
N GLU A 34 14.82 -4.92 -14.92
CA GLU A 34 14.04 -5.51 -16.01
C GLU A 34 12.91 -6.41 -15.51
N SER A 35 11.86 -6.54 -16.30
CA SER A 35 10.66 -7.32 -15.95
C SER A 35 10.25 -8.32 -17.03
N HIS A 36 9.71 -9.45 -16.61
CA HIS A 36 8.97 -10.38 -17.47
C HIS A 36 7.49 -10.40 -17.08
N MET A 37 6.67 -10.92 -17.99
CA MET A 37 5.23 -11.09 -17.81
C MET A 37 4.90 -12.57 -17.89
N GLU A 38 4.08 -13.05 -16.96
CA GLU A 38 3.50 -14.40 -16.99
C GLU A 38 2.22 -14.44 -17.85
N ASP A 39 1.74 -15.64 -18.14
CA ASP A 39 0.58 -15.87 -19.04
C ASP A 39 -0.71 -15.19 -18.56
N ASP A 40 -0.86 -14.96 -17.26
CA ASP A 40 -2.00 -14.26 -16.67
C ASP A 40 -1.85 -12.73 -16.63
N GLY A 41 -0.78 -12.21 -17.21
CA GLY A 41 -0.49 -10.78 -17.30
C GLY A 41 0.16 -10.18 -16.05
N ARG A 42 0.47 -10.98 -15.02
CA ARG A 42 1.27 -10.52 -13.88
C ARG A 42 2.70 -10.25 -14.32
N VAL A 43 3.32 -9.24 -13.71
CA VAL A 43 4.65 -8.76 -14.07
C VAL A 43 5.56 -8.87 -12.86
N PHE A 44 6.73 -9.47 -13.06
CA PHE A 44 7.72 -9.72 -12.02
C PHE A 44 9.09 -9.22 -12.48
N PRO A 45 9.97 -8.81 -11.54
CA PRO A 45 11.37 -8.55 -11.89
C PRO A 45 12.01 -9.83 -12.43
N MET A 46 12.95 -9.70 -13.37
CA MET A 46 13.65 -10.87 -13.95
C MET A 46 14.32 -11.76 -12.89
N SER A 47 14.73 -11.19 -11.77
CA SER A 47 15.35 -11.89 -10.64
C SER A 47 14.35 -12.67 -9.77
N ASN A 48 13.05 -12.39 -9.90
CA ASN A 48 11.99 -12.82 -8.97
C ASN A 48 12.19 -12.38 -7.50
N LYS A 49 12.95 -11.30 -7.26
CA LYS A 49 13.19 -10.76 -5.91
C LYS A 49 12.49 -9.42 -5.70
N SER A 50 11.67 -9.33 -4.66
CA SER A 50 11.03 -8.07 -4.24
C SER A 50 12.04 -7.02 -3.78
N SER A 51 13.22 -7.43 -3.32
CA SER A 51 14.31 -6.53 -2.91
C SER A 51 14.77 -5.61 -4.03
N ASP A 52 14.66 -6.03 -5.29
CA ASP A 52 15.08 -5.21 -6.43
C ASP A 52 14.15 -4.01 -6.59
N ILE A 53 12.85 -4.23 -6.39
CA ILE A 53 11.81 -3.19 -6.41
C ILE A 53 12.00 -2.22 -5.24
N VAL A 54 12.20 -2.74 -4.02
CA VAL A 54 12.44 -1.92 -2.82
C VAL A 54 13.72 -1.09 -2.99
N GLY A 55 14.79 -1.71 -3.46
CA GLY A 55 16.09 -1.06 -3.62
C GLY A 55 16.07 0.11 -4.60
N VAL A 56 15.22 0.08 -5.64
CA VAL A 56 15.03 1.24 -6.53
C VAL A 56 14.54 2.45 -5.74
N PHE A 57 13.56 2.29 -4.86
CA PHE A 57 13.04 3.38 -4.05
C PHE A 57 14.01 3.83 -2.96
N GLU A 58 14.71 2.88 -2.31
CA GLU A 58 15.76 3.23 -1.33
C GLU A 58 16.85 4.10 -1.94
N ARG A 59 17.33 3.74 -3.15
CA ARG A 59 18.31 4.55 -3.89
C ARG A 59 17.73 5.90 -4.31
N ALA A 60 16.50 5.92 -4.82
CA ALA A 60 15.86 7.16 -5.24
C ALA A 60 15.68 8.15 -4.08
N ILE A 61 15.35 7.66 -2.88
CA ILE A 61 15.25 8.46 -1.66
C ILE A 61 16.64 8.92 -1.21
N ALA A 62 17.61 8.02 -1.12
CA ALA A 62 18.95 8.32 -0.63
C ALA A 62 19.71 9.34 -1.50
N ASN A 63 19.42 9.38 -2.79
CA ASN A 63 20.08 10.27 -3.75
C ASN A 63 19.35 11.61 -3.95
N HIS A 64 18.35 11.93 -3.10
CA HIS A 64 17.56 13.15 -3.24
C HIS A 64 17.63 14.02 -1.98
N ASP A 65 18.29 15.18 -2.08
CA ASP A 65 18.64 16.06 -0.94
C ASP A 65 17.45 16.56 -0.10
N HIS A 66 16.25 16.55 -0.67
CA HIS A 66 15.03 17.01 -0.01
C HIS A 66 14.12 15.88 0.51
N LEU A 67 14.53 14.61 0.40
CA LEU A 67 13.76 13.49 0.92
C LEU A 67 14.39 12.98 2.22
N ASN A 68 13.60 13.01 3.29
CA ASN A 68 13.96 12.42 4.57
C ASN A 68 13.12 11.18 4.81
N LEU A 69 13.77 10.05 5.10
CA LEU A 69 13.12 8.79 5.45
C LEU A 69 13.33 8.48 6.93
N SER A 70 12.26 8.58 7.70
CA SER A 70 12.23 8.15 9.10
C SER A 70 11.51 6.80 9.20
N THR A 71 12.23 5.77 9.64
CA THR A 71 11.68 4.43 9.86
C THR A 71 11.50 4.16 11.35
N LYS A 72 10.72 3.14 11.72
CA LYS A 72 10.37 2.82 13.12
C LYS A 72 9.68 3.98 13.85
N MET A 73 8.96 4.79 13.08
CA MET A 73 8.19 5.94 13.55
C MET A 73 6.70 5.62 13.35
N SER A 74 5.96 5.50 14.45
CA SER A 74 4.52 5.28 14.42
C SER A 74 3.80 6.59 14.73
N LEU A 75 2.93 7.05 13.84
CA LEU A 75 2.09 8.22 14.08
C LEU A 75 1.00 7.86 15.11
N THR A 76 0.81 8.68 16.12
CA THR A 76 -0.18 8.47 17.19
C THR A 76 -1.29 9.52 17.16
N SER A 77 -1.03 10.70 16.60
CA SER A 77 -2.04 11.75 16.43
C SER A 77 -1.79 12.55 15.15
N LEU A 78 -2.88 12.80 14.43
CA LEU A 78 -2.93 13.73 13.29
C LEU A 78 -4.08 14.72 13.51
N LYS A 79 -3.76 16.02 13.49
CA LYS A 79 -4.73 17.11 13.66
C LYS A 79 -4.47 18.23 12.65
N GLN A 80 -5.53 18.81 12.13
CA GLN A 80 -5.43 20.06 11.38
C GLN A 80 -5.47 21.25 12.36
N GLN A 81 -4.52 22.17 12.21
CA GLN A 81 -4.37 23.39 13.00
C GLN A 81 -4.31 24.58 12.05
N GLY A 82 -5.46 25.19 11.75
CA GLY A 82 -5.57 26.23 10.74
C GLY A 82 -5.24 25.69 9.34
N GLU A 83 -4.22 26.26 8.69
CA GLU A 83 -3.77 25.87 7.35
C GLU A 83 -2.73 24.73 7.35
N GLN A 84 -2.28 24.28 8.52
CA GLN A 84 -1.24 23.26 8.66
C GLN A 84 -1.74 22.02 9.39
N PHE A 85 -0.94 20.95 9.35
CA PHE A 85 -1.15 19.71 10.08
C PHE A 85 -0.09 19.53 11.16
N GLU A 86 -0.55 19.08 12.32
CA GLU A 86 0.29 18.62 13.42
C GLU A 86 0.28 17.10 13.48
N LEU A 87 1.48 16.52 13.46
CA LEU A 87 1.74 15.09 13.55
C LEU A 87 2.50 14.83 14.85
N ILE A 88 2.00 13.91 15.67
CA ILE A 88 2.68 13.44 16.90
C ILE A 88 2.97 11.96 16.73
N PHE A 89 4.20 11.56 17.00
CA PHE A 89 4.68 10.18 16.88
C PHE A 89 4.81 9.51 18.25
N GLY A 90 4.95 8.18 18.26
CA GLY A 90 5.00 7.38 19.49
C GLY A 90 6.22 7.65 20.39
N ASN A 91 7.22 8.36 19.89
CA ASN A 91 8.38 8.86 20.64
C ASN A 91 8.20 10.32 21.10
N ASP A 92 6.98 10.86 21.06
CA ASP A 92 6.63 12.26 21.34
C ASP A 92 7.24 13.29 20.37
N GLU A 93 7.86 12.85 19.28
CA GLU A 93 8.32 13.74 18.21
C GLU A 93 7.12 14.42 17.55
N LYS A 94 7.28 15.71 17.26
CA LYS A 94 6.27 16.54 16.63
C LYS A 94 6.77 17.09 15.30
N ILE A 95 5.97 16.88 14.25
CA ILE A 95 6.20 17.44 12.91
C ILE A 95 5.02 18.35 12.54
N ILE A 96 5.33 19.53 12.01
CA ILE A 96 4.34 20.42 11.38
C ILE A 96 4.52 20.33 9.86
N ALA A 97 3.43 20.14 9.14
CA ALA A 97 3.44 20.03 7.69
C ALA A 97 2.31 20.83 7.04
N ASP A 98 2.58 21.47 5.90
CA ASP A 98 1.54 22.15 5.11
C ASP A 98 0.64 21.15 4.38
N ILE A 99 1.20 19.98 4.00
CA ILE A 99 0.51 18.93 3.26
C ILE A 99 0.84 17.57 3.88
N VAL A 100 -0.20 16.75 4.07
CA VAL A 100 -0.07 15.36 4.52
C VAL A 100 -0.67 14.43 3.47
N VAL A 101 0.07 13.40 3.08
CA VAL A 101 -0.39 12.32 2.19
C VAL A 101 -0.47 11.02 2.98
N LEU A 102 -1.68 10.49 3.18
CA LEU A 102 -1.89 9.25 3.93
C LEU A 102 -1.78 8.02 3.02
N THR A 103 -0.73 7.23 3.19
CA THR A 103 -0.47 5.97 2.45
C THR A 103 -0.21 4.79 3.39
N THR A 104 -0.98 4.69 4.47
CA THR A 104 -0.81 3.69 5.56
C THR A 104 -1.32 2.28 5.24
N GLY A 105 -1.71 2.02 4.00
CA GLY A 105 -2.32 0.75 3.61
C GLY A 105 -3.74 0.54 4.19
N GLY A 106 -4.17 -0.72 4.22
CA GLY A 106 -5.48 -1.12 4.74
C GLY A 106 -5.43 -1.74 6.14
N ASN A 107 -6.28 -2.75 6.38
CA ASN A 107 -6.25 -3.59 7.60
C ASN A 107 -6.01 -5.08 7.31
N ALA A 108 -5.67 -5.43 6.06
CA ALA A 108 -5.26 -6.79 5.73
C ALA A 108 -3.81 -7.01 6.20
N TYR A 109 -3.48 -8.23 6.65
CA TYR A 109 -2.11 -8.60 7.02
C TYR A 109 -1.46 -7.62 8.03
N ALA A 110 -2.16 -7.31 9.13
CA ALA A 110 -1.78 -6.25 10.08
C ALA A 110 -0.36 -6.36 10.66
N HIS A 111 0.19 -7.57 10.76
CA HIS A 111 1.56 -7.81 11.20
C HIS A 111 2.63 -7.19 10.27
N THR A 112 2.28 -6.81 9.04
CA THR A 112 3.15 -6.10 8.10
C THR A 112 3.15 -4.57 8.30
N GLY A 113 2.31 -4.05 9.20
CA GLY A 113 2.21 -2.62 9.52
C GLY A 113 0.91 -1.95 9.05
N SER A 114 0.11 -2.62 8.21
CA SER A 114 -1.23 -2.16 7.81
C SER A 114 -2.28 -2.51 8.88
N SER A 115 -2.25 -1.78 10.00
CA SER A 115 -3.09 -1.93 11.21
C SER A 115 -4.44 -1.22 11.14
N GLY A 116 -4.71 -0.45 10.08
CA GLY A 116 -5.91 0.36 9.95
C GLY A 116 -5.85 1.75 10.59
N ASP A 117 -4.71 2.17 11.15
CA ASP A 117 -4.55 3.46 11.83
C ASP A 117 -4.94 4.66 10.94
N GLY A 118 -4.65 4.57 9.63
CA GLY A 118 -5.03 5.60 8.66
C GLY A 118 -6.53 5.84 8.54
N TYR A 119 -7.37 4.86 8.85
CA TYR A 119 -8.82 5.06 8.88
C TYR A 119 -9.22 5.98 10.03
N GLU A 120 -8.61 5.84 11.20
CA GLU A 120 -8.87 6.72 12.33
C GLU A 120 -8.36 8.14 12.08
N PHE A 121 -7.18 8.28 11.46
CA PHE A 121 -6.66 9.59 11.04
C PHE A 121 -7.57 10.27 10.01
N ALA A 122 -8.09 9.52 9.04
CA ALA A 122 -9.03 10.07 8.08
C ALA A 122 -10.36 10.49 8.76
N ARG A 123 -10.87 9.70 9.71
CA ARG A 123 -12.08 10.09 10.49
C ARG A 123 -11.84 11.32 11.35
N SER A 124 -10.67 11.47 11.98
CA SER A 124 -10.36 12.65 12.81
C SER A 124 -10.31 13.94 11.99
N LEU A 125 -10.01 13.83 10.69
CA LEU A 125 -10.05 14.92 9.72
C LEU A 125 -11.44 15.12 9.06
N GLY A 126 -12.46 14.39 9.51
CA GLY A 126 -13.85 14.55 9.05
C GLY A 126 -14.23 13.71 7.82
N HIS A 127 -13.36 12.79 7.36
CA HIS A 127 -13.72 11.88 6.27
C HIS A 127 -14.61 10.73 6.76
N THR A 128 -15.50 10.27 5.88
CA THR A 128 -16.28 9.05 6.09
C THR A 128 -15.49 7.83 5.64
N ILE A 129 -15.52 6.76 6.43
CA ILE A 129 -14.93 5.47 6.07
C ILE A 129 -16.05 4.51 5.69
N THR A 130 -15.98 3.94 4.48
CA THR A 130 -16.91 2.90 4.04
C THR A 130 -16.77 1.65 4.91
N PRO A 131 -17.81 0.81 5.04
CA PRO A 131 -17.69 -0.47 5.73
C PRO A 131 -16.50 -1.28 5.20
N LEU A 132 -15.67 -1.79 6.11
CA LEU A 132 -14.52 -2.60 5.79
C LEU A 132 -14.94 -4.07 5.67
N SER A 133 -14.37 -4.78 4.71
CA SER A 133 -14.62 -6.22 4.53
C SER A 133 -13.37 -6.91 4.00
N PRO A 134 -13.10 -8.16 4.39
CA PRO A 134 -12.05 -8.96 3.78
C PRO A 134 -12.23 -9.07 2.27
N SER A 135 -11.10 -9.16 1.56
CA SER A 135 -11.06 -9.30 0.10
C SER A 135 -9.83 -10.13 -0.26
N LEU A 136 -9.95 -10.98 -1.29
CA LEU A 136 -8.89 -11.92 -1.72
C LEU A 136 -8.43 -12.87 -0.59
N ASN A 137 -9.38 -13.45 0.15
CA ASN A 137 -9.12 -14.43 1.20
C ASN A 137 -9.43 -15.86 0.75
N SER A 138 -8.80 -16.84 1.43
CA SER A 138 -9.19 -18.24 1.34
C SER A 138 -10.57 -18.47 1.95
N PHE A 139 -11.26 -19.51 1.51
CA PHE A 139 -12.48 -19.98 2.15
C PHE A 139 -12.16 -21.02 3.22
N GLU A 140 -12.82 -20.91 4.35
CA GLU A 140 -12.88 -21.97 5.33
C GLU A 140 -14.06 -22.88 5.00
N THR A 141 -13.81 -24.19 4.94
CA THR A 141 -14.84 -25.19 4.68
C THR A 141 -14.98 -26.10 5.89
N LEU A 142 -16.20 -26.50 6.19
CA LEU A 142 -16.42 -27.60 7.14
C LEU A 142 -15.77 -28.88 6.58
N PRO A 143 -15.18 -29.73 7.43
CA PRO A 143 -14.69 -31.02 6.97
C PRO A 143 -15.84 -31.82 6.35
N LEU A 144 -15.62 -32.36 5.15
CA LEU A 144 -16.62 -33.19 4.46
C LEU A 144 -16.88 -34.51 5.20
N PHE A 145 -15.91 -34.95 6.01
CA PHE A 145 -15.96 -36.12 6.85
C PHE A 145 -15.34 -35.78 8.21
N GLU A 146 -16.02 -36.14 9.31
CA GLU A 146 -15.43 -36.03 10.66
C GLU A 146 -14.27 -37.02 10.86
N ASP A 147 -14.23 -38.08 10.06
CA ASP A 147 -13.23 -39.14 10.12
C ASP A 147 -12.64 -39.42 8.72
N PHE A 148 -11.35 -39.14 8.56
CA PHE A 148 -10.59 -39.42 7.34
C PHE A 148 -10.27 -40.91 7.15
N SER A 149 -10.55 -41.76 8.14
CA SER A 149 -10.36 -43.22 8.04
C SER A 149 -11.27 -43.89 7.01
N LEU A 150 -12.37 -43.23 6.63
CA LEU A 150 -13.35 -43.70 5.64
C LEU A 150 -12.92 -43.46 4.18
N LEU A 151 -11.77 -42.83 3.95
CA LEU A 151 -11.20 -42.58 2.62
C LEU A 151 -10.14 -43.62 2.20
N GLN A 152 -10.02 -44.74 2.91
CA GLN A 152 -9.17 -45.88 2.55
C GLN A 152 -9.93 -46.95 1.74
#